data_AF-A0A3D8H920-F1
#
_entry.id   AF-A0A3D8H920-F1
#
_cell.length_a   1.000
_cell.length_b   1.000
_cell.length_c   1.000
_cell.angle_alpha   90.00
_cell.angle_beta   90.00
_cell.angle_gamma   90.00
#
_symmetry.space_group_name_H-M   'P 1'
#
loop_
_entity.id
_entity.type
_entity.pdbx_description
1 polymer ?
#
loop_
_entity_poly.entity_id
_entity_poly.type
_entity_poly.pdbx_seq_one_letter_code
_entity_poly.pdbx_strand_id
1 'polypeptide(L)'
;MKYISKLSIALLSIALAFTACDSNQEGVIYSDAANAAAFVSASLADITVSPADPTFTVDVVRANAGSEQSGTVALTATVGDEPLVGCTVSGYTFAAGENMAKITVNVSPLEIGKELEVTLTLDNTNDPISGSNTVTVTVNKDYNWVSLGTGTFADILAFTEKPYNVEIRKAEGFDRYRVIKPYEQGLKNDDGQWGNAVAATSCDYIEFWIKDGIIYYNKFFIGINYDGSPSNAIYAYHPSSFSGTTLVNNKQLDDKTFQLAPYYYIEALEGGFDYTGEGGSILITLP
;
A
#
# COMPACT_ATOMS: atom_id res chain seq x y z
N MET A 1 2.88 -39.82 -77.14
CA MET A 1 2.54 -41.15 -76.57
C MET A 1 2.74 -41.05 -75.07
N LYS A 2 1.68 -40.89 -74.26
CA LYS A 2 0.84 -41.95 -73.65
C LYS A 2 1.60 -42.85 -72.64
N TYR A 3 1.26 -42.62 -71.36
CA TYR A 3 1.08 -43.55 -70.23
C TYR A 3 2.31 -44.03 -69.43
N ILE A 4 2.43 -43.62 -68.15
CA ILE A 4 1.90 -44.19 -66.88
C ILE A 4 2.88 -45.19 -66.23
N SER A 5 3.35 -44.91 -65.01
CA SER A 5 3.03 -45.68 -63.77
C SER A 5 3.95 -45.26 -62.60
N LYS A 6 3.37 -44.75 -61.49
CA LYS A 6 3.14 -45.43 -60.18
C LYS A 6 4.44 -45.54 -59.35
N LEU A 7 4.57 -44.95 -58.15
CA LEU A 7 3.98 -45.34 -56.85
C LEU A 7 4.45 -44.25 -55.84
N SER A 8 3.58 -43.48 -55.18
CA SER A 8 2.96 -43.74 -53.86
C SER A 8 3.76 -43.23 -52.63
N ILE A 9 3.24 -42.20 -51.94
CA ILE A 9 2.66 -42.22 -50.56
C ILE A 9 3.76 -42.17 -49.45
N ALA A 10 3.81 -41.25 -48.50
CA ALA A 10 2.77 -40.78 -47.59
C ALA A 10 3.13 -39.46 -46.90
N LEU A 11 2.15 -38.60 -46.61
CA LEU A 11 2.00 -38.04 -45.27
C LEU A 11 0.54 -37.65 -45.04
N LEU A 12 -0.07 -38.38 -44.11
CA LEU A 12 -1.46 -38.27 -43.68
C LEU A 12 -1.52 -37.18 -42.61
N SER A 13 -1.99 -35.98 -42.95
CA SER A 13 -2.26 -34.90 -41.99
C SER A 13 -3.60 -35.16 -41.30
N ILE A 14 -3.53 -35.53 -40.02
CA ILE A 14 -4.67 -35.60 -39.11
C ILE A 14 -5.15 -34.17 -38.85
N ALA A 15 -6.34 -33.84 -39.34
CA ALA A 15 -7.03 -32.62 -38.99
C ALA A 15 -7.55 -32.74 -37.54
N LEU A 16 -6.93 -32.02 -36.62
CA LEU A 16 -7.49 -31.75 -35.30
C LEU A 16 -8.67 -30.80 -35.49
N ALA A 17 -9.88 -31.32 -35.31
CA ALA A 17 -11.06 -30.49 -35.16
C ALA A 17 -10.98 -29.78 -33.79
N PHE A 18 -10.52 -28.53 -33.79
CA PHE A 18 -10.83 -27.62 -32.70
C PHE A 18 -12.31 -27.29 -32.83
N THR A 19 -13.14 -27.81 -31.92
CA THR A 19 -14.44 -27.21 -31.65
C THR A 19 -14.16 -25.82 -31.07
N ALA A 20 -14.13 -24.81 -31.94
CA ALA A 20 -14.24 -23.43 -31.50
C ALA A 20 -15.52 -23.33 -30.67
N CYS A 21 -15.41 -22.84 -29.44
CA CYS A 21 -16.57 -22.41 -28.69
C CYS A 21 -17.37 -21.46 -29.59
N ASP A 22 -18.66 -21.75 -29.71
CA ASP A 22 -19.63 -20.98 -30.46
C ASP A 22 -19.45 -19.49 -30.16
N SER A 23 -19.15 -18.68 -31.18
CA SER A 23 -18.83 -17.26 -31.06
C SER A 23 -20.06 -16.36 -30.87
N ASN A 24 -21.21 -16.95 -30.53
CA ASN A 24 -22.49 -16.25 -30.42
C ASN A 24 -23.05 -16.24 -28.99
N GLN A 25 -22.20 -16.08 -27.98
CA GLN A 25 -22.66 -15.45 -26.75
C GLN A 25 -22.42 -13.94 -26.87
N GLU A 26 -23.19 -13.30 -27.75
CA GLU A 26 -23.41 -11.87 -27.61
C GLU A 26 -24.11 -11.67 -26.26
N GLY A 27 -23.34 -11.25 -25.26
CA GLY A 27 -23.92 -10.71 -24.03
C GLY A 27 -24.93 -9.63 -24.42
N VAL A 28 -25.99 -9.49 -23.62
CA VAL A 28 -27.08 -8.52 -23.86
C VAL A 28 -26.49 -7.18 -24.30
N ILE A 29 -26.75 -6.79 -25.55
CA ILE A 29 -26.44 -5.44 -26.04
C ILE A 29 -27.49 -4.53 -25.41
N TYR A 30 -27.08 -3.74 -24.43
CA TYR A 30 -27.93 -2.70 -23.82
C TYR A 30 -28.10 -1.55 -24.81
N SER A 31 -29.01 -1.71 -25.78
CA SER A 31 -29.27 -0.70 -26.82
C SER A 31 -29.81 0.62 -26.28
N ASP A 32 -30.40 0.58 -25.07
CA ASP A 32 -31.00 1.73 -24.39
C ASP A 32 -30.27 2.10 -23.09
N ALA A 33 -28.96 1.85 -23.04
CA ALA A 33 -28.10 2.28 -21.96
C ALA A 33 -28.29 3.78 -21.69
N ALA A 34 -29.10 4.12 -20.69
CA ALA A 34 -29.22 5.48 -20.21
C ALA A 34 -27.80 5.99 -19.92
N ASN A 35 -27.54 7.25 -20.29
CA ASN A 35 -26.26 7.94 -20.10
C ASN A 35 -25.99 8.20 -18.60
N ALA A 36 -26.12 7.19 -17.74
CA ALA A 36 -25.91 7.31 -16.31
C ALA A 36 -24.42 7.15 -16.01
N ALA A 37 -23.91 8.09 -15.21
CA ALA A 37 -22.56 8.01 -14.69
C ALA A 37 -22.54 7.00 -13.53
N ALA A 38 -21.42 6.34 -13.28
CA ALA A 38 -21.29 5.39 -12.19
C ALA A 38 -19.87 5.40 -11.63
N PHE A 39 -19.73 5.08 -10.35
CA PHE A 39 -18.48 4.60 -9.79
C PHE A 39 -18.28 3.12 -10.14
N VAL A 40 -17.03 2.71 -10.37
CA VAL A 40 -16.70 1.31 -10.73
C VAL A 40 -17.00 0.35 -9.58
N SER A 41 -16.91 0.83 -8.34
CA SER A 41 -17.19 0.06 -7.11
C SER A 41 -17.94 0.91 -6.08
N ALA A 42 -18.57 0.25 -5.11
CA ALA A 42 -19.22 0.91 -3.98
C ALA A 42 -18.25 1.33 -2.86
N SER A 43 -17.01 0.84 -2.91
CA SER A 43 -15.93 1.18 -1.97
C SER A 43 -14.59 1.23 -2.69
N LEU A 44 -13.71 2.12 -2.25
CA LEU A 44 -12.31 2.21 -2.69
C LEU A 44 -11.37 1.69 -1.59
N ALA A 45 -10.12 1.41 -1.96
CA ALA A 45 -9.06 1.22 -0.99
C ALA A 45 -8.79 2.54 -0.25
N ASP A 46 -8.26 2.44 0.97
CA ASP A 46 -7.89 3.60 1.78
C ASP A 46 -6.92 4.51 1.04
N ILE A 47 -7.14 5.82 1.17
CA ILE A 47 -6.32 6.85 0.53
C ILE A 47 -5.57 7.63 1.60
N THR A 48 -4.28 7.85 1.39
CA THR A 48 -3.48 8.78 2.18
C THR A 48 -3.16 10.01 1.34
N VAL A 49 -3.59 11.18 1.80
CA VAL A 49 -3.30 12.47 1.14
C VAL A 49 -2.15 13.20 1.83
N SER A 50 -1.44 14.02 1.08
CA SER A 50 -0.38 14.87 1.61
C SER A 50 -0.95 16.02 2.43
N PRO A 51 -0.33 16.44 3.55
CA PRO A 51 -0.68 17.69 4.22
C PRO A 51 -0.56 18.93 3.34
N ALA A 52 0.39 18.93 2.39
CA ALA A 52 0.65 20.07 1.51
C ALA A 52 -0.35 20.18 0.34
N ASP A 53 -0.94 19.05 -0.06
CA ASP A 53 -2.00 18.96 -1.06
C ASP A 53 -2.98 17.86 -0.65
N PRO A 54 -3.96 18.18 0.22
CA PRO A 54 -4.88 17.21 0.80
C PRO A 54 -6.04 16.93 -0.16
N THR A 55 -5.71 16.50 -1.38
CA THR A 55 -6.68 16.18 -2.44
C THR A 55 -6.47 14.78 -2.99
N PHE A 56 -7.54 14.19 -3.51
CA PHE A 56 -7.48 12.93 -4.26
C PHE A 56 -8.53 12.92 -5.37
N THR A 57 -8.37 12.01 -6.34
CA THR A 57 -9.30 11.87 -7.45
C THR A 57 -10.04 10.54 -7.42
N VAL A 58 -11.31 10.55 -7.80
CA VAL A 58 -12.11 9.35 -8.02
C VAL A 58 -12.55 9.31 -9.48
N ASP A 59 -12.44 8.15 -10.10
CA ASP A 59 -12.86 7.94 -11.47
C ASP A 59 -14.38 7.66 -11.52
N VAL A 60 -15.05 8.33 -12.45
CA VAL A 60 -16.46 8.14 -12.77
C VAL A 60 -16.54 7.66 -14.21
N VAL A 61 -17.32 6.61 -14.45
CA VAL A 61 -17.46 5.98 -15.77
C VAL A 61 -18.86 6.11 -16.31
N ARG A 62 -19.02 5.96 -17.62
CA ARG A 62 -20.32 5.85 -18.29
C ARG A 62 -20.26 4.83 -19.42
N ALA A 63 -21.40 4.21 -19.73
CA ALA A 63 -21.48 3.23 -20.81
C ALA A 63 -21.49 3.89 -22.20
N ASN A 64 -22.20 5.01 -22.36
CA ASN A 64 -22.39 5.68 -23.64
C ASN A 64 -21.62 7.00 -23.70
N ALA A 65 -20.73 7.11 -24.69
CA ALA A 65 -19.86 8.27 -24.88
C ALA A 65 -20.27 9.19 -26.03
N GLY A 66 -21.46 9.01 -26.62
CA GLY A 66 -21.85 9.68 -27.86
C GLY A 66 -21.96 11.21 -27.80
N SER A 67 -22.07 11.80 -26.61
CA SER A 67 -22.17 13.25 -26.42
C SER A 67 -21.46 13.70 -25.14
N GLU A 68 -21.17 14.99 -25.02
CA GLU A 68 -20.69 15.56 -23.77
C GLU A 68 -21.75 15.44 -22.67
N GLN A 69 -21.33 15.15 -21.44
CA GLN A 69 -22.21 15.07 -20.29
C GLN A 69 -21.50 15.56 -19.04
N SER A 70 -22.18 16.40 -18.26
CA SER A 70 -21.70 16.81 -16.95
C SER A 70 -22.72 16.47 -15.87
N GLY A 71 -22.25 16.37 -14.63
CA GLY A 71 -23.11 16.15 -13.47
C GLY A 71 -22.45 16.63 -12.19
N THR A 72 -23.23 16.61 -11.11
CA THR A 72 -22.78 17.01 -9.79
C THR A 72 -22.61 15.80 -8.88
N VAL A 73 -21.82 15.98 -7.83
CA VAL A 73 -21.55 14.96 -6.83
C VAL A 73 -21.83 15.54 -5.45
N ALA A 74 -22.63 14.84 -4.67
CA ALA A 74 -22.80 15.13 -3.26
C ALA A 74 -21.68 14.45 -2.46
N LEU A 75 -21.14 15.17 -1.48
CA LEU A 75 -20.12 14.68 -0.56
C LEU A 75 -20.65 14.71 0.87
N THR A 76 -20.48 13.61 1.57
CA THR A 76 -20.54 13.56 3.04
C THR A 76 -19.19 13.09 3.56
N ALA A 77 -18.74 13.70 4.65
CA ALA A 77 -17.45 13.40 5.25
C ALA A 77 -17.59 13.40 6.77
N THR A 78 -17.13 12.33 7.44
CA THR A 78 -17.28 12.14 8.88
C THR A 78 -16.00 11.64 9.52
N VAL A 79 -15.67 12.15 10.71
CA VAL A 79 -14.58 11.62 11.55
C VAL A 79 -15.24 10.91 12.72
N GLY A 80 -15.20 9.57 12.71
CA GLY A 80 -16.13 8.77 13.52
C GLY A 80 -17.57 9.08 13.11
N ASP A 81 -18.41 9.41 14.08
CA ASP A 81 -19.83 9.72 13.84
C ASP A 81 -20.12 11.22 13.62
N GLU A 82 -19.10 12.09 13.66
CA GLU A 82 -19.25 13.54 13.58
C GLU A 82 -18.95 14.10 12.17
N PRO A 83 -19.84 14.92 11.58
CA PRO A 83 -19.59 15.56 10.28
C PRO A 83 -18.37 16.49 10.28
N LEU A 84 -17.48 16.32 9.31
CA LEU A 84 -16.38 17.23 9.05
C LEU A 84 -16.79 18.28 8.01
N VAL A 85 -16.90 19.54 8.46
CA VAL A 85 -17.29 20.66 7.59
C VAL A 85 -16.09 21.21 6.81
N GLY A 86 -16.32 21.64 5.57
CA GLY A 86 -15.34 22.35 4.73
C GLY A 86 -14.64 21.48 3.69
N CYS A 87 -14.90 20.17 3.67
CA CYS A 87 -14.52 19.31 2.55
C CYS A 87 -15.31 19.70 1.29
N THR A 88 -14.70 19.57 0.12
CA THR A 88 -15.33 19.90 -1.16
C THR A 88 -15.11 18.80 -2.19
N VAL A 89 -16.01 18.72 -3.17
CA VAL A 89 -15.90 17.80 -4.31
C VAL A 89 -16.24 18.55 -5.59
N SER A 90 -15.52 18.27 -6.67
CA SER A 90 -15.88 18.77 -8.00
C SER A 90 -17.04 17.97 -8.60
N GLY A 91 -17.78 18.58 -9.54
CA GLY A 91 -18.57 17.80 -10.49
C GLY A 91 -17.67 16.99 -11.45
N TYR A 92 -18.29 16.27 -12.36
CA TYR A 92 -17.62 15.58 -13.46
C TYR A 92 -18.10 16.12 -14.81
N THR A 93 -17.22 16.04 -15.80
CA THR A 93 -17.53 16.31 -17.21
C THR A 93 -16.88 15.24 -18.08
N PHE A 94 -17.70 14.50 -18.81
CA PHE A 94 -17.27 13.59 -19.87
C PHE A 94 -17.30 14.35 -21.20
N ALA A 95 -16.18 14.43 -21.90
CA ALA A 95 -16.17 14.92 -23.28
C ALA A 95 -16.87 13.91 -24.22
N ALA A 96 -17.32 14.37 -25.39
CA ALA A 96 -17.82 13.47 -26.42
C ALA A 96 -16.72 12.48 -26.84
N GLY A 97 -17.06 11.19 -26.87
CA GLY A 97 -16.12 10.09 -27.12
C GLY A 97 -15.45 9.53 -25.87
N GLU A 98 -15.54 10.20 -24.72
CA GLU A 98 -14.92 9.74 -23.46
C GLU A 98 -15.89 8.96 -22.57
N ASN A 99 -15.41 7.84 -22.03
CA ASN A 99 -16.16 6.97 -21.10
C ASN A 99 -15.76 7.16 -19.64
N MET A 100 -14.76 7.99 -19.36
CA MET A 100 -14.24 8.23 -18.02
C MET A 100 -14.05 9.72 -17.76
N ALA A 101 -14.40 10.16 -16.56
CA ALA A 101 -14.14 11.49 -16.04
C ALA A 101 -13.56 11.34 -14.62
N LYS A 102 -12.90 12.39 -14.13
CA LYS A 102 -12.36 12.43 -12.76
C LYS A 102 -13.08 13.49 -11.96
N ILE A 103 -13.41 13.14 -10.72
CA ILE A 103 -13.79 14.11 -9.70
C ILE A 103 -12.65 14.29 -8.72
N THR A 104 -12.45 15.52 -8.26
CA THR A 104 -11.44 15.86 -7.26
C THR A 104 -12.12 16.14 -5.94
N VAL A 105 -11.68 15.47 -4.89
CA VAL A 105 -12.13 15.68 -3.52
C VAL A 105 -11.03 16.41 -2.76
N ASN A 106 -11.38 17.49 -2.07
CA ASN A 106 -10.48 18.21 -1.19
C ASN A 106 -10.88 17.97 0.27
N VAL A 107 -9.93 17.48 1.06
CA VAL A 107 -10.09 17.19 2.49
C VAL A 107 -9.15 18.05 3.34
N SER A 108 -8.94 19.30 2.93
CA SER A 108 -8.12 20.27 3.68
C SER A 108 -8.44 20.34 5.18
N PRO A 109 -9.71 20.32 5.61
CA PRO A 109 -10.05 20.38 7.04
C PRO A 109 -9.66 19.15 7.87
N LEU A 110 -9.33 18.01 7.24
CA LEU A 110 -8.99 16.78 7.97
C LEU A 110 -7.72 17.00 8.81
N GLU A 111 -7.79 16.74 10.10
CA GLU A 111 -6.60 16.80 10.96
C GLU A 111 -5.71 15.56 10.76
N ILE A 112 -4.39 15.73 10.93
CA ILE A 112 -3.44 14.61 10.88
C ILE A 112 -3.75 13.64 12.04
N GLY A 113 -3.65 12.34 11.78
CA GLY A 113 -3.92 11.30 12.78
C GLY A 113 -5.42 11.02 13.00
N LYS A 114 -6.30 11.56 12.16
CA LYS A 114 -7.73 11.22 12.11
C LYS A 114 -8.04 10.45 10.83
N GLU A 115 -8.93 9.48 10.96
CA GLU A 115 -9.54 8.76 9.83
C GLU A 115 -10.83 9.49 9.43
N LEU A 116 -10.96 9.78 8.14
CA LEU A 116 -12.14 10.39 7.55
C LEU A 116 -12.88 9.37 6.69
N GLU A 117 -14.14 9.11 6.98
CA GLU A 117 -15.00 8.39 6.06
C GLU A 117 -15.64 9.38 5.08
N VAL A 118 -15.40 9.19 3.79
CA VAL A 118 -15.99 10.00 2.72
C VAL A 118 -16.96 9.15 1.93
N THR A 119 -18.19 9.64 1.75
CA THR A 119 -19.16 9.07 0.84
C THR A 119 -19.47 10.07 -0.27
N LEU A 120 -19.33 9.63 -1.52
CA LEU A 120 -19.65 10.41 -2.70
C LEU A 120 -20.88 9.80 -3.37
N THR A 121 -21.85 10.63 -3.73
CA THR A 121 -23.07 10.19 -4.42
C THR A 121 -23.28 11.01 -5.68
N LEU A 122 -23.41 10.34 -6.82
CA LEU A 122 -23.72 11.00 -8.08
C LEU A 122 -25.19 11.43 -8.06
N ASP A 123 -25.46 12.66 -8.52
CA ASP A 123 -26.82 13.12 -8.76
C ASP A 123 -27.29 12.63 -10.14
N ASN A 124 -27.61 11.34 -10.20
CA ASN A 124 -28.07 10.69 -11.42
C ASN A 124 -29.59 10.77 -11.53
N THR A 125 -30.06 11.20 -12.71
CA THR A 125 -31.48 11.17 -13.06
C THR A 125 -31.95 9.79 -13.56
N ASN A 126 -31.01 8.89 -13.87
CA ASN A 126 -31.26 7.53 -14.36
C ASN A 126 -30.32 6.54 -13.66
N ASP A 127 -30.80 5.32 -13.42
CA ASP A 127 -29.97 4.26 -12.83
C ASP A 127 -28.88 3.79 -13.80
N PRO A 128 -27.63 3.59 -13.33
CA PRO A 128 -26.57 3.02 -14.14
C PRO A 128 -26.82 1.53 -14.40
N ILE A 129 -26.48 1.07 -15.61
CA ILE A 129 -26.58 -0.36 -15.97
C ILE A 129 -25.66 -1.23 -15.10
N SER A 130 -24.52 -0.68 -14.70
CA SER A 130 -23.49 -1.34 -13.91
C SER A 130 -22.69 -0.30 -13.13
N GLY A 131 -22.04 -0.74 -12.06
CA GLY A 131 -21.35 0.12 -11.11
C GLY A 131 -22.28 0.60 -10.00
N SER A 132 -21.85 1.64 -9.29
CA SER A 132 -22.57 2.18 -8.15
C SER A 132 -22.85 3.67 -8.31
N ASN A 133 -24.01 4.12 -7.84
CA ASN A 133 -24.30 5.56 -7.73
C ASN A 133 -23.54 6.23 -6.57
N THR A 134 -23.09 5.42 -5.61
CA THR A 134 -22.45 5.85 -4.38
C THR A 134 -21.14 5.10 -4.18
N VAL A 135 -20.11 5.80 -3.72
CA VAL A 135 -18.82 5.19 -3.33
C VAL A 135 -18.37 5.70 -1.97
N THR A 136 -17.79 4.80 -1.20
CA THR A 136 -17.21 5.08 0.12
C THR A 136 -15.69 4.93 0.07
N VAL A 137 -14.99 5.76 0.83
CA VAL A 137 -13.52 5.70 0.95
C VAL A 137 -13.07 6.23 2.31
N THR A 138 -12.17 5.50 2.95
CA THR A 138 -11.45 5.98 4.13
C THR A 138 -10.27 6.81 3.68
N VAL A 139 -10.16 8.02 4.21
CA VAL A 139 -9.10 8.97 3.87
C VAL A 139 -8.33 9.33 5.12
N ASN A 140 -7.00 9.25 5.02
CA ASN A 140 -6.06 9.67 6.03
C ASN A 140 -5.21 10.82 5.51
N LYS A 141 -4.73 11.68 6.40
CA LYS A 141 -3.71 12.68 6.09
C LYS A 141 -2.36 12.19 6.60
N ASP A 142 -1.35 12.16 5.73
CA ASP A 142 0.02 11.79 6.13
C ASP A 142 0.55 12.81 7.16
N TYR A 143 1.65 12.47 7.82
CA TYR A 143 2.29 13.36 8.78
C TYR A 143 3.21 14.36 8.07
N ASN A 144 3.35 15.54 8.66
CA ASN A 144 4.46 16.44 8.32
C ASN A 144 5.73 15.96 9.03
N TRP A 145 6.72 15.50 8.27
CA TRP A 145 7.95 14.93 8.81
C TRP A 145 9.08 15.96 8.82
N VAL A 146 9.55 16.30 10.02
CA VAL A 146 10.64 17.26 10.23
C VAL A 146 11.91 16.51 10.61
N SER A 147 13.03 16.87 9.98
CA SER A 147 14.34 16.30 10.34
C SER A 147 14.76 16.77 11.73
N LEU A 148 15.14 15.83 12.60
CA LEU A 148 15.78 16.11 13.88
C LEU A 148 17.30 16.22 13.74
N GLY A 149 17.87 15.74 12.63
CA GLY A 149 19.31 15.63 12.40
C GLY A 149 19.81 14.18 12.42
N THR A 150 21.11 14.02 12.68
CA THR A 150 21.79 12.71 12.66
C THR A 150 21.80 12.07 14.04
N GLY A 151 21.07 10.96 14.16
CA GLY A 151 21.09 10.08 15.33
C GLY A 151 21.88 8.81 15.04
N THR A 152 21.65 7.78 15.86
CA THR A 152 22.25 6.45 15.65
C THR A 152 21.23 5.32 15.66
N PHE A 153 21.52 4.27 14.91
CA PHE A 153 20.75 3.03 14.81
C PHE A 153 21.68 1.82 14.98
N ALA A 154 21.29 0.87 15.82
CA ALA A 154 21.95 -0.43 15.98
C ALA A 154 20.89 -1.54 15.90
N ASP A 155 21.26 -2.65 15.29
CA ASP A 155 20.49 -3.90 15.23
C ASP A 155 21.47 -5.06 15.45
N ILE A 156 21.26 -5.82 16.53
CA ILE A 156 22.18 -6.90 16.95
C ILE A 156 22.15 -8.12 16.02
N LEU A 157 21.02 -8.38 15.36
CA LEU A 157 20.93 -9.50 14.43
C LEU A 157 21.60 -9.12 13.12
N ALA A 158 21.38 -7.90 12.65
CA ALA A 158 21.91 -7.46 11.36
C ALA A 158 23.41 -7.10 11.40
N PHE A 159 23.90 -6.56 12.52
CA PHE A 159 25.27 -6.05 12.70
C PHE A 159 25.90 -6.56 14.00
N THR A 160 27.24 -6.49 14.11
CA THR A 160 28.00 -6.90 15.32
C THR A 160 27.94 -5.89 16.48
N GLU A 161 26.75 -5.36 16.78
CA GLU A 161 26.44 -4.40 17.87
C GLU A 161 26.92 -2.96 17.69
N LYS A 162 27.51 -2.62 16.53
CA LYS A 162 27.98 -1.26 16.27
C LYS A 162 26.84 -0.33 15.81
N PRO A 163 26.63 0.84 16.45
CA PRO A 163 25.68 1.83 15.96
C PRO A 163 26.19 2.55 14.70
N TYR A 164 25.27 2.86 13.79
CA TYR A 164 25.52 3.60 12.56
C TYR A 164 24.71 4.91 12.52
N ASN A 165 25.25 5.91 11.83
CA ASN A 165 24.62 7.22 11.73
C ASN A 165 23.43 7.16 10.77
N VAL A 166 22.33 7.75 11.19
CA VAL A 166 21.06 7.75 10.42
C VAL A 166 20.39 9.11 10.56
N GLU A 167 19.69 9.55 9.52
CA GLU A 167 18.77 10.69 9.67
C GLU A 167 17.56 10.23 10.49
N ILE A 168 17.19 11.00 11.51
CA ILE A 168 15.95 10.81 12.25
C ILE A 168 14.98 11.93 11.89
N ARG A 169 13.72 11.57 11.60
CA ARG A 169 12.61 12.51 11.43
C ARG A 169 11.57 12.32 12.52
N LYS A 170 10.91 13.39 12.93
CA LYS A 170 9.76 13.38 13.83
C LYS A 170 8.52 13.91 13.11
N ALA A 171 7.39 13.27 13.32
CA ALA A 171 6.10 13.79 12.89
C ALA A 171 5.74 15.02 13.75
N GLU A 172 5.49 16.15 13.11
CA GLU A 172 5.19 17.40 13.80
C GLU A 172 3.94 17.27 14.68
N GLY A 173 4.09 17.51 15.99
CA GLY A 173 2.99 17.39 16.95
C GLY A 173 2.73 15.97 17.50
N PHE A 174 3.51 14.96 17.10
CA PHE A 174 3.30 13.57 17.52
C PHE A 174 4.59 12.91 18.02
N ASP A 175 4.48 12.02 19.01
CA ASP A 175 5.59 11.13 19.43
C ASP A 175 5.70 9.93 18.49
N ARG A 176 5.96 10.25 17.23
CA ARG A 176 6.09 9.35 16.11
C ARG A 176 7.31 9.75 15.28
N TYR A 177 8.12 8.77 14.92
CA TYR A 177 9.48 8.95 14.43
C TYR A 177 9.74 8.06 13.22
N ARG A 178 10.63 8.52 12.35
CA ARG A 178 11.19 7.72 11.25
C ARG A 178 12.70 7.67 11.37
N VAL A 179 13.25 6.45 11.36
CA VAL A 179 14.68 6.21 11.13
C VAL A 179 14.87 6.01 9.64
N ILE A 180 15.61 6.91 8.97
CA ILE A 180 15.77 6.88 7.52
C ILE A 180 16.91 5.96 7.13
N LYS A 181 16.64 5.04 6.20
CA LYS A 181 17.58 4.05 5.65
C LYS A 181 18.44 3.34 6.72
N PRO A 182 17.82 2.74 7.75
CA PRO A 182 18.52 2.27 8.94
C PRO A 182 19.62 1.24 8.66
N TYR A 183 19.46 0.44 7.61
CA TYR A 183 20.37 -0.64 7.27
C TYR A 183 21.39 -0.31 6.17
N GLU A 184 21.28 0.84 5.48
CA GLU A 184 22.12 1.18 4.32
C GLU A 184 23.61 1.28 4.68
N GLN A 185 23.94 1.98 5.76
CA GLN A 185 25.32 2.11 6.22
C GLN A 185 25.81 0.86 6.94
N GLY A 186 24.95 0.24 7.76
CA GLY A 186 25.34 -0.92 8.56
C GLY A 186 25.71 -2.11 7.68
N LEU A 187 24.79 -2.57 6.82
CA LEU A 187 24.98 -3.80 6.02
C LEU A 187 26.15 -3.68 5.03
N LYS A 188 26.50 -2.45 4.65
CA LYS A 188 27.64 -2.18 3.79
C LYS A 188 28.99 -2.30 4.50
N ASN A 189 29.04 -1.93 5.79
CA ASN A 189 30.29 -1.83 6.54
C ASN A 189 30.52 -3.00 7.50
N ASP A 190 29.44 -3.67 7.88
CA ASP A 190 29.40 -4.83 8.75
C ASP A 190 28.18 -5.64 8.33
N ASP A 191 28.41 -6.75 7.65
CA ASP A 191 27.33 -7.61 7.21
C ASP A 191 26.87 -8.56 8.31
N GLY A 192 27.33 -8.43 9.56
CA GLY A 192 26.96 -9.34 10.64
C GLY A 192 27.34 -10.80 10.37
N GLN A 193 28.29 -11.05 9.44
CA GLN A 193 28.64 -12.37 8.91
C GLN A 193 27.55 -13.03 8.04
N TRP A 194 26.56 -12.26 7.58
CA TRP A 194 25.51 -12.74 6.68
C TRP A 194 26.02 -13.02 5.25
N GLY A 195 27.11 -12.38 4.81
CA GLY A 195 27.75 -12.67 3.53
C GLY A 195 26.79 -12.57 2.34
N ASN A 196 26.58 -13.68 1.63
CA ASN A 196 25.69 -13.72 0.46
C ASN A 196 24.19 -13.59 0.80
N ALA A 197 23.83 -13.60 2.08
CA ALA A 197 22.46 -13.34 2.54
C ALA A 197 22.10 -11.85 2.53
N VAL A 198 23.06 -10.92 2.42
CA VAL A 198 22.76 -9.49 2.33
C VAL A 198 22.05 -9.17 1.01
N ALA A 199 20.87 -8.57 1.11
CA ALA A 199 20.07 -8.17 -0.04
C ALA A 199 20.58 -6.86 -0.66
N ALA A 200 20.19 -6.61 -1.92
CA ALA A 200 20.53 -5.36 -2.60
C ALA A 200 19.80 -4.14 -2.02
N THR A 201 18.70 -4.35 -1.31
CA THR A 201 17.87 -3.31 -0.71
C THR A 201 17.49 -3.68 0.72
N SER A 202 17.03 -2.69 1.48
CA SER A 202 16.43 -2.83 2.81
C SER A 202 15.27 -1.83 2.91
N CYS A 203 14.58 -1.75 4.05
CA CYS A 203 13.53 -0.76 4.23
C CYS A 203 14.05 0.70 4.07
N ASP A 204 13.27 1.55 3.42
CA ASP A 204 13.59 2.98 3.27
C ASP A 204 13.54 3.73 4.60
N TYR A 205 12.70 3.28 5.53
CA TYR A 205 12.64 3.78 6.90
C TYR A 205 12.00 2.77 7.84
N ILE A 206 12.27 2.93 9.14
CA ILE A 206 11.47 2.35 10.23
C ILE A 206 10.60 3.46 10.81
N GLU A 207 9.29 3.29 10.79
CA GLU A 207 8.35 4.18 11.48
C GLU A 207 7.93 3.56 12.81
N PHE A 208 8.10 4.31 13.89
CA PHE A 208 7.71 3.90 15.24
C PHE A 208 7.02 5.03 16.00
N TRP A 209 6.15 4.68 16.95
CA TRP A 209 5.42 5.63 17.77
C TRP A 209 5.19 5.09 19.18
N ILE A 210 4.96 5.99 20.12
CA ILE A 210 4.72 5.64 21.52
C ILE A 210 3.22 5.65 21.79
N LYS A 211 2.72 4.58 22.41
CA LYS A 211 1.34 4.48 22.89
C LYS A 211 1.33 3.75 24.22
N ASP A 212 0.74 4.38 25.25
CA ASP A 212 0.63 3.81 26.60
C ASP A 212 1.97 3.33 27.19
N GLY A 213 3.06 4.04 26.88
CA GLY A 213 4.43 3.71 27.33
C GLY A 213 5.11 2.58 26.55
N ILE A 214 4.43 2.00 25.55
CA ILE A 214 4.96 0.96 24.67
C ILE A 214 5.28 1.57 23.30
N ILE A 215 6.40 1.15 22.70
CA ILE A 215 6.77 1.51 21.34
C ILE A 215 6.12 0.52 20.37
N TYR A 216 5.40 1.04 19.40
CA TYR A 216 4.86 0.29 18.28
C TYR A 216 5.58 0.68 16.99
N TYR A 217 5.66 -0.25 16.04
CA TYR A 217 6.22 -0.01 14.72
C TYR A 217 5.60 -0.97 13.70
N ASN A 218 5.65 -0.57 12.43
CA ASN A 218 5.20 -1.41 11.32
C ASN A 218 6.23 -2.50 11.02
N LYS A 219 5.82 -3.63 10.42
CA LYS A 219 6.79 -4.63 9.96
C LYS A 219 7.75 -4.01 8.93
N PHE A 220 9.02 -4.37 8.98
CA PHE A 220 10.01 -3.87 8.02
C PHE A 220 11.02 -4.93 7.63
N PHE A 221 11.48 -4.86 6.38
CA PHE A 221 12.53 -5.72 5.84
C PHE A 221 13.90 -5.24 6.30
N ILE A 222 14.70 -6.11 6.91
CA ILE A 222 16.00 -5.73 7.48
C ILE A 222 17.14 -5.75 6.45
N GLY A 223 16.87 -6.13 5.20
CA GLY A 223 17.89 -6.23 4.16
C GLY A 223 18.68 -7.54 4.14
N ILE A 224 18.16 -8.59 4.78
CA ILE A 224 18.79 -9.92 4.84
C ILE A 224 17.80 -10.99 4.34
N ASN A 225 18.27 -11.81 3.42
CA ASN A 225 17.59 -12.96 2.84
C ASN A 225 18.22 -14.23 3.40
N TYR A 226 17.52 -14.94 4.28
CA TYR A 226 18.03 -16.15 4.91
C TYR A 226 18.45 -17.19 3.87
N ASP A 227 19.62 -17.82 4.07
CA ASP A 227 20.31 -18.71 3.11
C ASP A 227 20.59 -18.08 1.73
N GLY A 228 20.57 -16.74 1.60
CA GLY A 228 20.76 -16.05 0.33
C GLY A 228 19.57 -16.11 -0.62
N SER A 229 18.41 -16.59 -0.16
CA SER A 229 17.20 -16.74 -0.98
C SER A 229 16.25 -15.55 -0.82
N PRO A 230 15.92 -14.80 -1.89
CA PRO A 230 14.92 -13.71 -1.81
C PRO A 230 13.54 -14.16 -1.34
N SER A 231 13.20 -15.45 -1.48
CA SER A 231 11.96 -16.01 -0.95
C SER A 231 11.96 -16.12 0.58
N ASN A 232 13.14 -16.04 1.21
CA ASN A 232 13.35 -16.19 2.64
C ASN A 232 13.77 -14.85 3.27
N ALA A 233 13.17 -13.74 2.83
CA ALA A 233 13.42 -12.42 3.39
C ALA A 233 13.09 -12.39 4.91
N ILE A 234 14.02 -11.84 5.70
CA ILE A 234 13.85 -11.68 7.14
C ILE A 234 13.18 -10.33 7.41
N TYR A 235 12.03 -10.35 8.08
CA TYR A 235 11.30 -9.16 8.49
C TYR A 235 11.31 -9.01 10.01
N ALA A 236 11.54 -7.80 10.50
CA ALA A 236 11.29 -7.49 11.90
C ALA A 236 9.79 -7.22 12.10
N TYR A 237 9.17 -8.01 12.95
CA TYR A 237 7.78 -7.85 13.35
C TYR A 237 7.68 -7.27 14.75
N HIS A 238 6.66 -6.44 14.97
CA HIS A 238 6.29 -6.06 16.34
C HIS A 238 5.76 -7.30 17.09
N PRO A 239 6.13 -7.51 18.37
CA PRO A 239 5.79 -8.76 19.07
C PRO A 239 4.30 -9.00 19.22
N SER A 240 3.46 -7.94 19.20
CA SER A 240 2.00 -8.07 19.29
C SER A 240 1.38 -8.86 18.14
N SER A 241 2.12 -9.12 17.05
CA SER A 241 1.69 -9.98 15.96
C SER A 241 1.72 -11.47 16.33
N PHE A 242 2.30 -11.83 17.47
CA PHE A 242 2.46 -13.21 17.94
C PHE A 242 1.81 -13.41 19.31
N SER A 243 1.29 -14.60 19.55
CA SER A 243 0.75 -14.98 20.85
C SER A 243 1.87 -15.34 21.84
N GLY A 244 1.76 -14.87 23.09
CA GLY A 244 2.67 -15.28 24.17
C GLY A 244 4.02 -14.56 24.21
N THR A 245 4.24 -13.56 23.37
CA THR A 245 5.42 -12.71 23.37
C THR A 245 5.28 -11.53 24.34
N THR A 246 6.40 -11.01 24.83
CA THR A 246 6.42 -9.85 25.73
C THR A 246 6.53 -8.54 24.95
N LEU A 247 5.88 -7.49 25.43
CA LEU A 247 5.99 -6.13 24.87
C LEU A 247 6.93 -5.23 25.68
N VAL A 248 7.37 -5.67 26.86
CA VAL A 248 8.04 -4.81 27.86
C VAL A 248 9.38 -4.23 27.40
N ASN A 249 9.99 -4.85 26.38
CA ASN A 249 11.26 -4.43 25.81
C ASN A 249 11.08 -3.46 24.63
N ASN A 250 9.86 -3.11 24.25
CA ASN A 250 9.57 -2.06 23.28
C ASN A 250 9.27 -0.76 24.04
N LYS A 251 10.33 -0.03 24.44
CA LYS A 251 10.21 1.07 25.39
C LYS A 251 11.25 2.16 25.14
N GLN A 252 10.93 3.35 25.62
CA GLN A 252 11.89 4.43 25.75
C GLN A 252 12.77 4.17 26.98
N LEU A 253 14.10 4.22 26.80
CA LEU A 253 15.08 3.99 27.87
C LEU A 253 15.41 5.29 28.62
N ASP A 254 15.50 6.39 27.87
CA ASP A 254 15.74 7.74 28.36
C ASP A 254 15.18 8.76 27.36
N ASP A 255 15.42 10.06 27.58
CA ASP A 255 14.88 11.15 26.76
C ASP A 255 15.27 11.07 25.27
N LYS A 256 16.29 10.29 24.90
CA LYS A 256 16.80 10.18 23.53
C LYS A 256 16.90 8.77 22.99
N THR A 257 16.91 7.74 23.83
CA THR A 257 17.15 6.37 23.40
C THR A 257 15.88 5.53 23.46
N PHE A 258 15.57 4.89 22.33
CA PHE A 258 14.45 3.98 22.15
C PHE A 258 14.95 2.57 21.89
N GLN A 259 14.22 1.60 22.45
CA GLN A 259 14.49 0.19 22.30
C GLN A 259 13.33 -0.49 21.58
N LEU A 260 13.64 -1.22 20.51
CA LEU A 260 12.70 -2.09 19.81
C LEU A 260 13.16 -3.54 19.98
N ALA A 261 12.22 -4.42 20.32
CA ALA A 261 12.45 -5.84 20.56
C ALA A 261 11.61 -6.67 19.60
N PRO A 262 12.08 -6.89 18.36
CA PRO A 262 11.32 -7.57 17.34
C PRO A 262 11.34 -9.09 17.47
N TYR A 263 10.35 -9.72 16.83
CA TYR A 263 10.52 -11.08 16.33
C TYR A 263 11.01 -10.96 14.88
N TYR A 264 12.21 -11.47 14.58
CA TYR A 264 12.70 -11.54 13.20
C TYR A 264 12.14 -12.79 12.52
N TYR A 265 11.16 -12.60 11.64
CA TYR A 265 10.35 -13.68 11.08
C TYR A 265 10.58 -13.84 9.58
N ILE A 266 10.61 -15.10 9.14
CA ILE A 266 10.73 -15.51 7.74
C ILE A 266 9.41 -16.16 7.35
N GLU A 267 8.58 -15.41 6.63
CA GLU A 267 7.20 -15.83 6.32
C GLU A 267 7.15 -17.17 5.58
N ALA A 268 8.04 -17.40 4.62
CA ALA A 268 8.09 -18.63 3.82
C ALA A 268 8.47 -19.90 4.61
N LEU A 269 9.10 -19.73 5.78
CA LEU A 269 9.53 -20.84 6.63
C LEU A 269 8.64 -21.00 7.86
N GLU A 270 7.65 -20.13 8.04
CA GLU A 270 6.78 -20.07 9.21
C GLU A 270 7.57 -20.07 10.54
N GLY A 271 8.71 -19.37 10.56
CA GLY A 271 9.64 -19.38 11.69
C GLY A 271 10.63 -18.22 11.66
N GLY A 272 11.51 -18.17 12.66
CA GLY A 272 12.53 -17.12 12.74
C GLY A 272 13.19 -17.04 14.10
N PHE A 273 13.71 -15.86 14.42
CA PHE A 273 14.50 -15.59 15.62
C PHE A 273 13.73 -14.66 16.57
N ASP A 274 13.41 -15.19 17.75
CA ASP A 274 12.69 -14.45 18.79
C ASP A 274 13.66 -13.61 19.62
N TYR A 275 13.67 -12.30 19.37
CA TYR A 275 14.40 -11.30 20.16
C TYR A 275 13.47 -10.48 21.05
N THR A 276 12.19 -10.89 21.20
CA THR A 276 11.19 -10.11 21.95
C THR A 276 11.50 -10.04 23.45
N GLY A 277 12.15 -11.08 23.98
CA GLY A 277 12.64 -11.16 25.35
C GLY A 277 13.97 -10.43 25.60
N GLU A 278 14.67 -10.04 24.54
CA GLU A 278 16.00 -9.43 24.64
C GLU A 278 15.90 -7.90 24.73
N GLY A 279 16.58 -7.32 25.72
CA GLY A 279 16.75 -5.88 25.79
C GLY A 279 17.90 -5.44 24.88
N GLY A 280 17.70 -4.39 24.10
CA GLY A 280 18.75 -3.76 23.29
C GLY A 280 18.96 -4.38 21.91
N SER A 281 18.06 -5.24 21.44
CA SER A 281 18.17 -5.85 20.11
C SER A 281 18.19 -4.83 18.98
N ILE A 282 17.33 -3.81 19.06
CA ILE A 282 17.42 -2.62 18.23
C ILE A 282 17.46 -1.40 19.16
N LEU A 283 18.47 -0.55 18.95
CA LEU A 283 18.62 0.71 19.67
C LEU A 283 18.63 1.88 18.70
N ILE A 284 17.81 2.88 18.99
CA ILE A 284 17.72 4.12 18.23
C ILE A 284 18.03 5.25 19.20
N THR A 285 19.02 6.09 18.89
CA THR A 285 19.33 7.27 19.69
C THR A 285 19.12 8.53 18.86
N LEU A 286 18.31 9.45 19.37
CA LEU A 286 18.08 10.76 18.75
C LEU A 286 19.35 11.63 18.75
N PRO A 287 19.45 12.64 17.86
CA PRO A 287 20.51 13.64 17.85
C PRO A 287 20.69 14.37 19.19
#